data_AF-A0A6B3IMJ0-F1
#
_entry.id   AF-A0A6B3IMJ0-F1
#
_cell.length_a   1.000
_cell.length_b   1.000
_cell.length_c   1.000
_cell.angle_alpha   90.00
_cell.angle_beta   90.00
_cell.angle_gamma   90.00
#
_symmetry.space_group_name_H-M   'P 1'
#
loop_
_entity.id
_entity.type
_entity.pdbx_description
1 polymer ?
#
loop_
_entity_poly.entity_id
_entity_poly.type
_entity_poly.pdbx_seq_one_letter_code
_entity_poly.pdbx_strand_id
1 'polypeptide(L)'
;MYYEIGDVCQKVINVDGFDFKLAVKKKDHSILVNILDLEDRFIDGINITNENDLYTALDILNQSIYEWIEENADDYDRLINLVMKW
;
A
#
# COMPACT_ATOMS: atom_id res chain seq x y z
N MET A 1 10.65 -10.96 15.52
CA MET A 1 9.33 -10.53 16.03
C MET A 1 8.31 -11.56 15.56
N TYR A 2 7.41 -12.02 16.42
CA TYR A 2 6.33 -12.96 16.08
C TYR A 2 4.99 -12.21 16.11
N TYR A 3 4.08 -12.54 15.19
CA TYR A 3 2.73 -11.96 15.09
C TYR A 3 1.67 -13.04 15.36
N GLU A 4 0.63 -12.71 16.10
CA GLU A 4 -0.53 -13.56 16.38
C GLU A 4 -1.57 -13.49 15.26
N ILE A 5 -2.45 -14.49 15.16
CA ILE A 5 -3.55 -14.47 14.19
C ILE A 5 -4.49 -13.34 14.56
N GLY A 6 -4.80 -12.46 13.61
CA GLY A 6 -5.62 -11.28 13.83
C GLY A 6 -4.80 -10.00 14.04
N ASP A 7 -3.50 -10.10 14.32
CA ASP A 7 -2.63 -8.93 14.42
C ASP A 7 -2.62 -8.15 13.12
N VAL A 8 -2.70 -6.82 13.26
CA VAL A 8 -2.59 -5.86 12.18
C VAL A 8 -1.37 -5.00 12.44
N CYS A 9 -0.45 -4.98 11.49
CA CYS A 9 0.69 -4.07 11.48
C CYS A 9 0.46 -3.01 10.41
N GLN A 10 0.68 -1.74 10.76
CA GLN A 10 0.53 -0.64 9.84
C GLN A 10 1.82 0.16 9.76
N LYS A 11 2.13 0.66 8.57
CA LYS A 11 3.17 1.67 8.36
C LYS A 11 2.77 2.63 7.25
N VAL A 12 3.29 3.85 7.32
CA VAL A 12 3.22 4.79 6.19
C VAL A 12 4.31 4.43 5.19
N ILE A 13 3.98 4.44 3.91
CA ILE A 13 4.90 4.28 2.79
C ILE A 13 4.78 5.52 1.89
N ASN A 14 5.89 5.95 1.31
CA ASN A 14 5.89 7.04 0.33
C ASN A 14 6.10 6.43 -1.07
N VAL A 15 5.18 6.72 -1.99
CA VAL A 15 5.27 6.34 -3.41
C VAL A 15 5.22 7.62 -4.22
N ASP A 16 6.35 7.92 -4.86
CA ASP A 16 6.51 9.10 -5.71
C ASP A 16 6.15 10.46 -5.10
N GLY A 17 6.32 10.60 -3.78
CA GLY A 17 5.99 11.81 -3.03
C GLY A 17 4.61 11.78 -2.38
N PHE A 18 3.79 10.78 -2.69
CA PHE A 18 2.49 10.56 -2.08
C PHE A 18 2.59 9.56 -0.93
N ASP A 19 1.98 9.87 0.21
CA ASP A 19 1.97 8.99 1.37
C ASP A 19 0.72 8.10 1.39
N PHE A 20 0.95 6.81 1.65
CA PHE A 20 -0.08 5.77 1.78
C PHE A 20 0.14 4.99 3.07
N LYS A 21 -0.89 4.28 3.53
CA LYS A 21 -0.79 3.34 4.65
C LYS A 21 -0.80 1.91 4.13
N LEU A 22 0.26 1.17 4.43
CA LEU A 22 0.32 -0.29 4.24
C LEU A 22 -0.16 -0.97 5.52
N ALA A 23 -1.25 -1.73 5.43
CA ALA A 23 -1.79 -2.52 6.54
C ALA A 23 -1.66 -4.02 6.25
N VAL A 24 -0.96 -4.75 7.10
CA VAL A 24 -0.75 -6.19 6.98
C VAL A 24 -1.45 -6.89 8.13
N LYS A 25 -2.39 -7.78 7.82
CA LYS A 25 -3.11 -8.60 8.79
C LYS A 25 -2.71 -10.06 8.67
N LYS A 26 -2.25 -10.67 9.77
CA LYS A 26 -2.01 -12.11 9.80
C LYS A 26 -3.33 -12.88 9.89
N LYS A 27 -3.51 -13.83 8.98
CA LYS A 27 -4.59 -14.84 9.00
C LYS A 27 -4.01 -16.21 9.36
N ASP A 28 -4.87 -17.20 9.44
CA ASP A 28 -4.53 -18.57 9.81
C ASP A 28 -3.51 -19.22 8.84
N HIS A 29 -3.72 -19.01 7.53
CA HIS A 29 -2.91 -19.62 6.47
C HIS A 29 -2.42 -18.61 5.41
N SER A 30 -2.51 -17.32 5.70
CA SER A 30 -2.14 -16.24 4.78
C SER A 30 -1.89 -14.94 5.51
N ILE A 31 -1.44 -13.93 4.78
CA ILE A 31 -1.51 -12.54 5.20
C ILE A 31 -2.43 -11.78 4.24
N LEU A 32 -3.18 -10.82 4.77
CA LEU A 32 -3.90 -9.83 3.98
C LEU A 32 -3.09 -8.54 4.00
N VAL A 33 -2.68 -8.08 2.82
CA VAL A 33 -1.97 -6.82 2.65
C VAL A 33 -2.92 -5.84 1.98
N ASN A 34 -3.19 -4.72 2.66
CA ASN A 34 -4.04 -3.65 2.15
C ASN A 34 -3.21 -2.39 1.97
N ILE A 35 -3.52 -1.65 0.92
CA ILE A 35 -3.14 -0.26 0.73
C ILE A 35 -4.34 0.60 1.06
N LEU A 36 -4.12 1.57 1.94
CA LEU A 36 -5.09 2.59 2.30
C LEU A 36 -4.48 3.97 2.02
N ASP A 37 -5.32 4.96 1.84
CA ASP A 37 -4.85 6.35 1.90
C ASP A 37 -4.64 6.81 3.35
N LEU A 38 -4.25 8.08 3.53
CA LEU A 38 -4.04 8.67 4.85
C LEU A 38 -5.32 8.77 5.70
N GLU A 39 -6.50 8.80 5.07
CA GLU A 39 -7.82 8.83 5.73
C GLU A 39 -8.36 7.42 6.04
N ASP A 40 -7.52 6.39 5.92
CA ASP A 40 -7.86 4.98 6.10
C ASP A 40 -8.93 4.48 5.12
N ARG A 41 -9.09 5.14 3.97
CA ARG A 41 -9.95 4.67 2.88
C ARG A 41 -9.22 3.56 2.13
N PHE A 42 -9.94 2.47 1.87
CA PHE A 42 -9.41 1.30 1.19
C PHE A 42 -9.17 1.60 -0.30
N ILE A 43 -7.94 1.39 -0.77
CA ILE A 43 -7.57 1.51 -2.19
C ILE A 43 -7.61 0.14 -2.82
N ASP A 44 -6.76 -0.78 -2.34
CA ASP A 44 -6.74 -2.17 -2.80
C ASP A 44 -6.15 -3.10 -1.72
N GLY A 45 -6.30 -4.42 -1.91
CA GLY A 45 -5.75 -5.40 -1.01
C GLY A 45 -5.73 -6.81 -1.57
N ILE A 46 -4.69 -7.55 -1.20
CA ILE A 46 -4.42 -8.89 -1.72
C ILE A 46 -4.07 -9.87 -0.58
N ASN A 47 -4.50 -11.12 -0.75
CA ASN A 47 -4.09 -12.20 0.14
C ASN A 47 -2.86 -12.90 -0.42
N ILE A 48 -1.85 -13.08 0.43
CA ILE A 48 -0.58 -13.72 0.10
C ILE A 48 -0.48 -14.99 0.96
N THR A 49 -0.31 -16.14 0.31
CA THR A 49 -0.24 -17.44 1.00
C THR A 49 1.18 -17.96 1.13
N ASN A 50 2.06 -17.58 0.21
CA ASN A 50 3.44 -18.04 0.17
C ASN A 50 4.38 -16.93 -0.36
N GLU A 51 5.69 -17.14 -0.24
CA GLU A 51 6.71 -16.17 -0.63
C GLU A 51 6.79 -15.95 -2.15
N ASN A 52 6.46 -16.95 -2.97
CA ASN A 52 6.47 -16.80 -4.43
C ASN A 52 5.37 -15.82 -4.89
N ASP A 53 4.23 -15.81 -4.20
CA ASP A 53 3.13 -14.88 -4.48
C ASP A 53 3.47 -13.44 -4.09
N LEU A 54 4.47 -13.23 -3.23
CA LEU A 54 4.76 -11.94 -2.63
C LEU A 54 5.11 -10.88 -3.68
N TYR A 55 6.00 -11.20 -4.62
CA TYR A 55 6.45 -10.23 -5.62
C TYR A 55 5.32 -9.83 -6.56
N THR A 56 4.54 -10.81 -7.03
CA THR A 56 3.35 -10.55 -7.86
C THR A 56 2.32 -9.71 -7.12
N ALA A 57 2.09 -10.01 -5.85
CA ALA A 57 1.17 -9.25 -5.02
C ALA A 57 1.61 -7.79 -4.82
N LEU A 58 2.91 -7.57 -4.60
CA LEU A 58 3.45 -6.22 -4.47
C LEU A 58 3.38 -5.44 -5.79
N ASP A 59 3.59 -6.10 -6.92
CA ASP A 59 3.47 -5.47 -8.24
C ASP A 59 2.03 -5.01 -8.52
N ILE A 60 1.04 -5.87 -8.23
CA ILE A 60 -0.38 -5.53 -8.33
C ILE A 60 -0.73 -4.32 -7.45
N LEU A 61 -0.31 -4.34 -6.18
CA LEU A 61 -0.59 -3.23 -5.26
C LEU A 61 0.09 -1.93 -5.69
N ASN A 62 1.31 -1.99 -6.24
CA ASN A 62 1.97 -0.80 -6.78
C ASN A 62 1.21 -0.24 -7.98
N GLN A 63 0.71 -1.10 -8.88
CA GLN A 63 -0.12 -0.66 -10.00
C GLN A 63 -1.38 0.05 -9.49
N SER A 64 -2.08 -0.52 -8.50
CA SER A 64 -3.26 0.10 -7.92
C SER A 64 -2.98 1.45 -7.24
N ILE A 65 -1.80 1.62 -6.63
CA ILE A 65 -1.37 2.92 -6.10
C ILE A 65 -1.24 3.93 -7.24
N TYR A 66 -0.59 3.57 -8.34
CA TYR A 66 -0.40 4.47 -9.48
C TYR A 66 -1.73 4.86 -10.14
N GLU A 67 -2.65 3.91 -10.32
CA GLU A 67 -4.01 4.16 -10.81
C GLU A 67 -4.75 5.13 -9.89
N TRP A 68 -4.69 4.91 -8.56
CA TRP A 68 -5.31 5.81 -7.60
C TRP A 68 -4.73 7.24 -7.66
N ILE A 69 -3.40 7.37 -7.77
CA ILE A 69 -2.75 8.68 -7.93
C ILE A 69 -3.22 9.36 -9.21
N GLU A 70 -3.33 8.63 -10.33
CA GLU A 70 -3.77 9.18 -11.59
C GLU A 70 -5.21 9.71 -11.53
N GLU A 71 -6.09 9.02 -10.81
CA GLU A 71 -7.50 9.40 -10.67
C GLU A 71 -7.74 10.52 -9.64
N ASN A 72 -6.88 10.64 -8.61
CA ASN A 72 -7.14 11.52 -7.46
C ASN A 72 -6.18 12.71 -7.33
N ALA A 73 -4.95 12.64 -7.84
CA ALA A 73 -3.97 13.72 -7.73
C ALA A 73 -3.98 14.62 -8.97
N ASP A 74 -3.98 15.93 -8.74
CA ASP A 74 -3.93 16.90 -9.84
C ASP A 74 -2.48 17.20 -10.29
N ASP A 75 -2.36 17.99 -11.36
CA ASP A 75 -1.06 18.38 -11.90
C ASP A 75 -0.22 19.21 -10.90
N TYR A 76 -0.87 19.96 -9.99
CA TYR A 76 -0.18 20.75 -8.98
C TYR A 76 0.35 19.87 -7.84
N ASP A 77 -0.38 18.84 -7.42
CA ASP A 77 0.09 17.85 -6.46
C ASP A 77 1.36 17.17 -6.96
N ARG A 78 1.38 16.81 -8.25
CA ARG A 78 2.57 16.22 -8.91
C ARG A 78 3.74 17.19 -8.90
N LEU A 79 3.52 18.48 -9.19
CA LEU A 79 4.56 19.51 -9.15
C LEU A 79 5.12 19.71 -7.74
N ILE A 80 4.26 19.77 -6.72
CA ILE A 80 4.68 19.87 -5.31
C ILE A 80 5.56 18.67 -4.95
N ASN A 81 5.15 17.46 -5.32
CA ASN A 81 5.91 16.24 -5.02
C ASN A 81 7.26 16.20 -5.74
N LEU A 82 7.34 16.70 -6.98
CA LEU A 82 8.63 16.85 -7.68
C LEU A 82 9.57 17.83 -6.98
N VAL A 83 9.05 18.93 -6.44
CA VAL A 83 9.84 19.90 -5.67
C VAL A 83 10.28 19.30 -4.33
N MET A 84 9.39 18.60 -3.63
CA MET A 84 9.69 18.00 -2.32
C MET A 84 10.66 16.80 -2.39
N LYS A 85 10.85 16.22 -3.58
CA LYS A 85 11.87 15.18 -3.84
C LYS A 85 13.30 15.74 -3.99
N TRP A 86 13.46 17.04 -4.24
CA TRP A 86 14.76 17.71 -4.41
C TRP A 86 15.39 18.08 -3.06
#